data_AF-A0A8S0GZW2-F1
#
_entry.id   AF-A0A8S0GZW2-F1
#
_cell.length_a   1.000
_cell.length_b   1.000
_cell.length_c   1.000
_cell.angle_alpha   90.00
_cell.angle_beta   90.00
_cell.angle_gamma   90.00
#
_symmetry.space_group_name_H-M   'P 1'
#
loop_
_entity.id
_entity.type
_entity.pdbx_description
1 polymer ?
#
loop_
_entity_poly.entity_id
_entity_poly.type
_entity_poly.pdbx_seq_one_letter_code
_entity_poly.pdbx_strand_id
1 'polypeptide(L)'
;MNAQLNDLGPIKAVIFDMDGLLLDTEGIYTEITQLIAERYGRTYDWTIKQNIIGRGAGDLARYVVQALDLPISAEEFLVMREPLMRERFPRAQAMPGPKSWCGT
;
A
#
# COMPACT_ATOMS: atom_id res chain seq x y z
N MET A 1 -24.82 -12.90 -16.02
CA MET A 1 -24.44 -12.91 -17.44
C MET A 1 -22.92 -12.84 -17.51
N ASN A 2 -22.25 -13.95 -17.81
CA ASN A 2 -20.81 -13.96 -18.08
C ASN A 2 -20.67 -13.79 -19.59
N ALA A 3 -20.35 -12.59 -20.05
CA ALA A 3 -19.90 -12.42 -21.43
C ALA A 3 -18.60 -13.21 -21.57
N GLN A 4 -18.53 -14.16 -22.50
CA GLN A 4 -17.27 -14.81 -22.85
C GLN A 4 -16.32 -13.75 -23.41
N LEU A 5 -15.08 -13.72 -22.91
CA LEU A 5 -14.03 -12.78 -23.29
C LEU A 5 -13.76 -12.71 -24.81
N ASN A 6 -14.27 -13.68 -25.59
CA ASN A 6 -14.10 -13.80 -27.03
C ASN A 6 -14.92 -12.80 -27.86
N ASP A 7 -15.90 -12.10 -27.26
CA ASP A 7 -16.71 -11.08 -27.96
C ASP A 7 -16.14 -9.65 -27.83
N LEU A 8 -15.03 -9.49 -27.11
CA LEU A 8 -14.33 -8.21 -27.03
C LEU A 8 -13.47 -8.04 -28.28
N GLY A 9 -13.76 -7.01 -29.09
CA GLY A 9 -12.88 -6.59 -30.18
C GLY A 9 -11.44 -6.35 -29.68
N PRO A 10 -10.46 -6.19 -30.59
CA PRO A 10 -9.06 -6.13 -30.22
C PRO A 10 -8.80 -5.09 -29.12
N ILE A 11 -8.14 -5.50 -28.04
CA ILE A 11 -7.76 -4.63 -26.93
C ILE A 11 -6.83 -3.55 -27.48
N LYS A 12 -7.25 -2.29 -27.41
CA LYS A 12 -6.49 -1.14 -27.96
C LYS A 12 -5.60 -0.45 -26.93
N ALA A 13 -5.91 -0.59 -25.64
CA ALA A 13 -5.19 0.07 -24.55
C ALA A 13 -5.37 -0.71 -23.25
N VAL A 14 -4.39 -0.56 -22.35
CA VAL A 14 -4.40 -1.09 -20.99
C VAL A 14 -4.01 0.04 -20.04
N ILE A 15 -4.75 0.21 -18.95
CA ILE A 15 -4.42 1.15 -17.88
C ILE A 15 -3.83 0.33 -16.74
N PHE A 16 -2.59 0.62 -16.36
CA PHE A 16 -1.92 -0.01 -15.24
C PHE A 16 -2.08 0.86 -14.00
N ASP A 17 -2.43 0.23 -12.89
CA ASP A 17 -2.26 0.84 -11.57
C ASP A 17 -0.76 0.98 -11.26
N MET A 18 -0.38 1.95 -10.45
CA MET A 18 1.03 2.22 -10.13
C MET A 18 1.46 1.45 -8.88
N ASP A 19 0.69 1.61 -7.80
CA ASP A 19 1.04 1.14 -6.47
C ASP A 19 0.79 -0.37 -6.34
N GLY A 20 1.80 -1.12 -5.90
CA GLY A 20 1.70 -2.58 -5.77
C GLY A 20 1.62 -3.34 -7.10
N LEU A 21 1.66 -2.65 -8.25
CA LEU A 21 1.67 -3.26 -9.59
C LEU A 21 2.92 -2.89 -10.38
N LEU A 22 3.23 -1.59 -10.53
CA LEU A 22 4.44 -1.14 -11.22
C LEU A 22 5.60 -0.95 -10.23
N LEU A 23 5.30 -0.41 -9.05
CA LEU A 23 6.26 -0.15 -7.98
C LEU A 23 5.88 -0.94 -6.72
N ASP A 24 6.88 -1.47 -6.03
CA ASP A 24 6.71 -2.12 -4.72
C ASP A 24 6.57 -1.05 -3.61
N THR A 25 5.45 -0.35 -3.63
CA THR A 25 5.09 0.63 -2.59
C THR A 25 4.39 -0.05 -1.40
N GLU A 26 3.74 -1.20 -1.61
CA GLU A 26 3.10 -2.02 -0.58
C GLU A 26 4.09 -2.53 0.49
N GLY A 27 5.31 -2.90 0.08
CA GLY A 27 6.40 -3.21 1.02
C GLY A 27 6.74 -2.02 1.91
N ILE A 28 6.88 -0.83 1.33
CA ILE A 28 7.21 0.42 2.04
C ILE A 28 6.12 0.77 3.05
N TYR A 29 4.84 0.72 2.66
CA TYR A 29 3.72 0.98 3.57
C TYR A 29 3.73 0.05 4.78
N THR A 30 4.04 -1.24 4.55
CA THR A 30 4.11 -2.27 5.59
C THR A 30 5.24 -1.98 6.56
N GLU A 31 6.44 -1.73 6.03
CA GLU A 31 7.63 -1.47 6.84
C GLU A 31 7.48 -0.22 7.70
N ILE A 32 6.93 0.86 7.14
CA ILE A 32 6.73 2.11 7.88
C ILE A 32 5.71 1.92 9.01
N THR A 33 4.60 1.24 8.72
CA THR A 33 3.56 0.99 9.73
C THR A 33 4.08 0.11 10.86
N GLN A 34 4.85 -0.93 10.53
CA GLN A 34 5.54 -1.78 11.50
C GLN A 34 6.54 -0.97 12.35
N LEU A 35 7.36 -0.12 11.73
CA LEU A 35 8.32 0.72 12.45
C LEU A 35 7.65 1.65 13.46
N ILE A 36 6.49 2.22 13.12
CA ILE A 36 5.72 3.05 14.04
C ILE A 36 5.14 2.19 15.16
N ALA A 37 4.56 1.03 14.85
CA ALA A 37 4.01 0.10 15.83
C ALA A 37 5.05 -0.39 16.86
N GLU A 38 6.25 -0.71 16.39
CA GLU A 38 7.37 -1.19 17.23
C GLU A 38 7.80 -0.15 18.26
N ARG A 39 7.71 1.15 17.96
CA ARG A 39 8.00 2.23 18.93
C ARG A 39 7.09 2.19 20.15
N TYR A 40 5.90 1.60 20.01
CA TYR A 40 4.93 1.43 21.09
C TYR A 40 4.86 -0.01 21.60
N GLY A 41 5.81 -0.88 21.20
CA GLY A 41 5.82 -2.29 21.59
C GLY A 41 4.66 -3.11 21.00
N ARG A 42 4.09 -2.67 19.87
CA ARG A 42 3.01 -3.36 19.17
C ARG A 42 3.53 -4.02 17.89
N THR A 43 2.85 -5.08 17.46
CA THR A 43 3.19 -5.81 16.23
C THR A 43 2.11 -5.57 15.18
N TYR A 44 2.50 -5.12 14.00
CA TYR A 44 1.61 -4.96 12.86
C TYR A 44 1.67 -6.22 11.98
N ASP A 45 0.62 -7.03 12.05
CA ASP A 45 0.55 -8.32 11.36
C ASP A 45 -0.34 -8.27 10.10
N TRP A 46 -0.42 -9.42 9.43
CA TRP A 46 -1.25 -9.58 8.24
C TRP A 46 -2.75 -9.41 8.48
N THR A 47 -3.24 -9.67 9.71
CA THR A 47 -4.66 -9.50 10.06
C THR A 47 -5.06 -8.03 10.10
N ILE A 48 -4.14 -7.16 10.53
CA ILE A 48 -4.36 -5.72 10.51
C ILE A 48 -4.13 -5.18 9.10
N LYS A 49 -3.09 -5.67 8.40
CA LYS A 49 -2.78 -5.25 7.03
C LYS A 49 -3.94 -5.47 6.06
N GLN A 50 -4.53 -6.67 6.03
CA GLN A 50 -5.61 -6.97 5.09
C GLN A 50 -6.83 -6.06 5.28
N ASN A 51 -7.05 -5.55 6.49
CA ASN A 51 -8.18 -4.70 6.80
C ASN A 51 -7.99 -3.25 6.34
N ILE A 52 -6.76 -2.81 6.05
CA ILE A 52 -6.46 -1.43 5.63
C ILE A 52 -6.17 -1.28 4.14
N ILE A 53 -6.00 -2.37 3.40
CA ILE A 53 -5.78 -2.34 1.95
C ILE A 53 -6.96 -1.63 1.28
N GLY A 54 -6.68 -0.69 0.38
CA GLY A 54 -7.67 0.08 -0.36
C GLY A 54 -8.38 1.18 0.45
N ARG A 55 -8.04 1.38 1.74
CA ARG A 55 -8.58 2.49 2.54
C ARG A 55 -7.82 3.78 2.32
N GLY A 56 -8.53 4.91 2.41
CA GLY A 56 -7.90 6.23 2.44
C GLY A 56 -7.01 6.42 3.67
N ALA A 57 -6.03 7.33 3.57
CA ALA A 57 -5.02 7.55 4.61
C ALA A 57 -5.61 7.82 6.02
N GLY A 58 -6.69 8.60 6.10
CA GLY A 58 -7.37 8.90 7.37
C GLY A 58 -8.08 7.70 7.98
N ASP A 59 -8.76 6.88 7.17
CA ASP A 59 -9.43 5.66 7.64
C ASP A 59 -8.41 4.60 8.08
N LEU A 60 -7.32 4.46 7.31
CA LEU A 60 -6.20 3.61 7.66
C LEU A 60 -5.61 4.02 9.01
N ALA A 61 -5.29 5.31 9.20
CA ALA A 61 -4.68 5.79 10.43
C ALA A 61 -5.59 5.56 11.66
N ARG A 62 -6.90 5.83 11.52
CA ARG A 62 -7.88 5.53 12.56
C ARG A 62 -7.91 4.04 12.89
N TYR A 63 -7.95 3.18 11.87
CA TYR A 63 -7.99 1.74 12.08
C TYR A 63 -6.72 1.22 12.74
N VAL A 64 -5.53 1.63 12.29
CA VAL A 64 -4.25 1.17 12.84
C VAL A 64 -4.09 1.57 14.30
N VAL A 65 -4.38 2.84 14.64
CA VAL A 65 -4.31 3.34 16.01
C VAL A 65 -5.26 2.55 16.92
N GLN A 66 -6.48 2.28 16.47
CA GLN A 66 -7.48 1.53 17.23
C GLN A 66 -7.11 0.04 17.36
N ALA A 67 -6.70 -0.60 16.27
CA ALA A 67 -6.39 -2.03 16.23
C ALA A 67 -5.14 -2.38 17.05
N LEU A 68 -4.16 -1.48 17.07
CA LEU A 68 -2.91 -1.65 17.83
C LEU A 68 -2.97 -0.99 19.22
N ASP A 69 -4.07 -0.34 19.57
CA ASP A 69 -4.23 0.37 20.84
C ASP A 69 -3.02 1.28 21.13
N LEU A 70 -2.73 2.17 20.16
CA LEU A 70 -1.60 3.09 20.23
C LEU A 70 -1.96 4.34 21.06
N PRO A 71 -1.06 4.84 21.91
CA PRO A 71 -1.29 6.04 22.73
C PRO A 71 -1.07 7.34 21.94
N ILE A 72 -1.62 7.41 20.72
CA ILE A 72 -1.54 8.55 19.81
C ILE A 72 -2.85 8.70 19.04
N SER A 73 -3.10 9.87 18.49
CA SER A 73 -4.19 10.10 17.55
C SER A 73 -3.86 9.61 16.13
N ALA A 74 -4.89 9.42 15.31
CA ALA A 74 -4.73 9.12 13.89
C ALA A 74 -3.99 10.23 13.13
N GLU A 75 -4.13 11.48 13.55
CA GLU A 75 -3.43 12.62 12.96
C GLU A 75 -1.93 12.58 13.27
N GLU A 76 -1.57 12.33 14.53
CA GLU A 76 -0.16 12.14 14.93
C GLU A 76 0.47 10.94 14.22
N PHE A 77 -0.28 9.85 14.04
CA PHE A 77 0.18 8.71 13.24
C PHE A 77 0.52 9.13 11.80
N LEU A 78 -0.34 9.92 11.15
CA LEU A 78 -0.09 10.42 9.78
C LEU A 78 1.12 11.36 9.73
N VAL A 79 1.26 12.26 10.70
CA VAL A 79 2.40 13.18 10.81
C VAL A 79 3.72 12.41 10.98
N MET A 80 3.74 11.32 11.77
CA MET A 80 4.92 10.46 11.89
C MET A 80 5.20 9.66 10.62
N ARG A 81 4.15 9.24 9.91
CA ARG A 81 4.26 8.44 8.68
C ARG A 81 4.83 9.24 7.51
N GLU A 82 4.44 10.51 7.38
CA GLU A 82 4.78 11.38 6.24
C GLU A 82 6.29 11.50 5.94
N PRO A 83 7.18 11.80 6.89
CA PRO A 83 8.61 11.89 6.61
C PRO A 83 9.23 10.54 6.24
N LEU A 84 8.77 9.44 6.87
CA LEU A 84 9.25 8.09 6.58
C LEU A 84 8.87 7.67 5.14
N MET A 85 7.67 8.05 4.71
CA MET A 85 7.21 7.86 3.34
C MET A 85 8.07 8.66 2.37
N ARG A 86 8.28 9.95 2.64
CA ARG A 86 9.08 10.84 1.79
C ARG A 86 10.52 10.34 1.60
N GLU A 87 11.12 9.76 2.64
CA GLU A 87 12.47 9.20 2.56
C GLU A 87 12.54 7.91 1.72
N ARG A 88 11.53 7.03 1.85
CA ARG A 88 11.58 5.67 1.29
C ARG A 88 10.98 5.55 -0.10
N PHE A 89 9.98 6.35 -0.45
CA PHE A 89 9.33 6.33 -1.77
C PHE A 89 10.30 6.47 -2.96
N PRO A 90 11.32 7.36 -2.90
CA PRO A 90 12.31 7.45 -3.97
C PRO A 90 13.14 6.17 -4.17
N ARG A 91 13.15 5.27 -3.19
CA ARG A 91 13.85 3.97 -3.22
C ARG A 91 12.93 2.81 -3.58
N ALA A 92 11.65 3.07 -3.89
CA ALA A 92 10.71 2.03 -4.28
C ALA A 92 11.24 1.27 -5.50
N GLN A 93 11.33 -0.06 -5.36
CA GLN A 93 11.80 -0.91 -6.43
C GLN A 93 10.66 -1.14 -7.44
N ALA A 94 11.03 -1.31 -8.71
CA ALA A 94 10.07 -1.81 -9.69
C ALA A 94 9.63 -3.22 -9.28
N MET A 95 8.34 -3.51 -9.41
CA MET A 95 7.83 -4.87 -9.23
C MET A 95 8.50 -5.83 -10.23
N PRO A 96 8.58 -7.13 -9.95
CA PRO A 96 8.98 -8.12 -10.95
C PRO A 96 7.84 -8.30 -11.97
N GLY A 97 8.05 -7.91 -13.24
CA GLY A 97 7.04 -8.03 -14.30
C GLY A 97 6.88 -6.83 -15.25
N PRO A 98 6.83 -5.57 -14.78
CA PRO A 98 6.61 -4.39 -15.61
C PRO A 98 7.63 -4.23 -16.74
N LYS A 99 8.91 -4.56 -16.47
CA LYS A 99 9.98 -4.54 -17.49
C LYS A 99 9.78 -5.54 -18.62
N SER A 100 8.98 -6.58 -18.41
CA SER A 100 8.63 -7.57 -19.46
C SER A 100 7.38 -7.18 -20.24
N TRP A 101 6.57 -6.23 -19.73
CA TRP A 101 5.31 -5.80 -20.34
C TRP A 101 5.49 -4.56 -21.21
N CYS A 102 6.35 -3.65 -20.77
CA CYS A 102 6.81 -2.51 -21.55
C CYS A 102 8.11 -2.93 -22.25
N GLY A 103 8.02 -3.44 -23.48
CA GLY A 103 9.18 -3.91 -24.25
C GLY A 103 10.30 -2.86 -24.35
N THR A 104 11.54 -3.34 -24.54
CA THR A 104 12.73 -2.53 -24.88
C THR A 104 12.55 -1.70 -26.13
#